data_AF-A0A209BT53-F1
#
_entry.id   AF-A0A209BT53-F1
#
_cell.length_a   1.000
_cell.length_b   1.000
_cell.length_c   1.000
_cell.angle_alpha   90.00
_cell.angle_beta   90.00
_cell.angle_gamma   90.00
#
_symmetry.space_group_name_H-M   'P 1'
#
loop_
_entity.id
_entity.type
_entity.pdbx_description
1 polymer ?
#
loop_
_entity_poly.entity_id
_entity_poly.type
_entity_poly.pdbx_seq_one_letter_code
_entity_poly.pdbx_strand_id
1 'polypeptide(L)' 'MTDRHSAASCQGPYGGENGLDDCGDPARFEVARHLRTPLRVCPVHLGPSLLLADGVLWPPAITLVR' A
#
# COMPACT_ATOMS: atom_id res chain seq x y z
N MET A 1 -2.84 -6.88 25.33
CA MET A 1 -1.63 -7.31 24.60
C MET A 1 -1.79 -6.86 23.16
N THR A 2 -0.75 -6.24 22.62
CA THR A 2 -0.74 -5.26 21.53
C THR A 2 -1.16 -5.78 20.15
N ASP A 3 -2.31 -5.29 19.68
CA ASP A 3 -2.72 -5.22 18.28
C ASP A 3 -1.87 -4.18 17.53
N ARG A 4 -0.60 -4.54 17.26
CA ARG A 4 0.37 -3.69 16.54
C ARG A 4 0.86 -4.31 15.23
N HIS A 5 0.33 -5.47 14.83
CA HIS A 5 0.76 -6.16 13.62
C HIS A 5 -0.14 -5.88 12.40
N SER A 6 -1.34 -5.33 12.61
CA SER A 6 -2.32 -5.12 11.53
C SER A 6 -2.07 -3.87 10.69
N ALA A 7 -1.19 -2.96 11.12
CA ALA A 7 -0.92 -1.69 10.41
C ALA A 7 0.31 -1.72 9.47
N ALA A 8 1.04 -2.84 9.41
CA ALA A 8 2.34 -2.95 8.72
C ALA A 8 2.33 -3.78 7.42
N SER A 9 1.24 -4.46 7.12
CA SER A 9 1.14 -5.36 5.97
C SER A 9 0.86 -4.60 4.67
N CYS A 10 1.40 -5.14 3.58
CA CYS A 10 1.02 -4.72 2.24
C CYS A 10 -0.49 -4.91 2.06
N GLN A 11 -1.17 -3.99 1.39
CA GLN A 11 -2.63 -4.04 1.13
C GLN A 11 -2.96 -4.56 -0.29
N GLY A 12 -1.96 -5.14 -0.96
CA GLY A 12 -2.05 -5.61 -2.33
C GLY A 12 -2.25 -4.49 -3.36
N PRO A 13 -2.37 -4.85 -4.65
CA PRO A 13 -2.39 -3.89 -5.75
C PRO A 13 -3.67 -3.07 -5.86
N TYR A 14 -4.75 -3.49 -5.18
CA TYR A 14 -6.05 -2.79 -5.21
C TYR A 14 -6.35 -2.02 -3.91
N GLY A 15 -5.63 -2.31 -2.82
CA GLY A 15 -5.84 -1.67 -1.52
C GLY A 15 -7.06 -2.16 -0.73
N GLY A 16 -7.42 -3.44 -0.90
CA GLY A 16 -8.54 -4.08 -0.21
C GLY A 16 -8.14 -4.78 1.08
N GLU A 17 -9.09 -4.89 2.01
CA GLU A 17 -8.97 -5.61 3.29
C GLU A 17 -8.68 -7.11 3.15
N ASN A 18 -8.87 -7.66 1.94
CA ASN A 18 -8.71 -9.08 1.63
C ASN A 18 -7.26 -9.51 1.36
N GLY A 19 -6.33 -8.55 1.27
CA GLY A 19 -4.95 -8.80 0.86
C GLY A 19 -3.96 -8.43 1.95
N LEU A 20 -4.10 -9.01 3.14
CA LEU A 20 -3.01 -9.05 4.12
C LEU A 20 -1.96 -10.08 3.66
N ASP A 21 -1.42 -9.88 2.46
CA ASP A 21 -0.35 -10.72 1.97
C ASP A 21 0.91 -10.30 2.72
N ASP A 22 1.46 -11.20 3.53
CA ASP A 22 2.79 -11.04 4.10
C ASP A 22 3.83 -11.19 2.99
N CYS A 23 3.93 -10.12 2.20
CA CYS A 23 4.91 -9.97 1.17
C CYS A 23 6.25 -9.87 1.90
N GLY A 24 7.04 -10.95 1.93
CA GLY A 24 8.26 -11.11 2.74
C GLY A 24 9.37 -10.07 2.54
N ASP A 25 9.13 -9.02 1.76
CA ASP A 25 9.95 -7.82 1.71
C ASP A 25 9.61 -6.88 2.89
N PRO A 26 10.58 -6.34 3.64
CA PRO A 26 10.30 -5.42 4.75
C PRO A 26 9.97 -3.99 4.30
N ALA A 27 10.34 -3.57 3.09
CA ALA A 27 10.12 -2.20 2.63
C ALA A 27 8.64 -1.93 2.34
N ARG A 28 8.18 -0.73 2.68
CA ARG A 28 6.80 -0.30 2.48
C ARG A 28 6.75 1.06 1.82
N PHE A 29 5.80 1.25 0.93
CA PHE A 29 5.53 2.51 0.25
C PHE A 29 4.08 2.93 0.51
N GLU A 30 3.86 4.22 0.70
CA GLU A 30 2.54 4.82 0.65
C GLU A 30 2.32 5.55 -0.67
N VAL A 31 1.25 5.17 -1.36
CA VAL A 31 0.78 5.82 -2.59
C VAL A 31 -0.41 6.71 -2.23
N ALA A 32 -0.29 8.02 -2.46
CA ALA A 32 -1.37 8.95 -2.17
C ALA A 32 -2.56 8.73 -3.10
N ARG A 33 -3.77 8.86 -2.53
CA ARG A 33 -5.04 8.70 -3.27
C ARG A 33 -5.99 9.86 -3.01
N HIS A 34 -6.73 10.27 -4.04
CA HIS A 34 -7.74 11.31 -3.97
C HIS A 34 -8.93 10.84 -3.12
N LEU A 35 -9.25 11.60 -2.06
CA LEU A 35 -10.37 11.34 -1.13
C LEU A 35 -10.36 9.93 -0.51
N ARG A 36 -9.19 9.28 -0.44
CA ARG A 36 -9.00 7.94 0.13
C ARG A 36 -7.74 7.92 1.00
N THR A 37 -7.68 6.97 1.94
CA THR A 37 -6.46 6.74 2.71
C THR A 37 -5.29 6.37 1.78
N PRO A 38 -4.05 6.76 2.08
CA PRO A 38 -2.89 6.30 1.31
C PRO A 38 -2.85 4.78 1.23
N LEU A 39 -2.50 4.27 0.05
CA LEU A 39 -2.37 2.83 -0.19
C LEU A 39 -0.96 2.37 0.19
N ARG A 40 -0.86 1.50 1.20
CA ARG A 40 0.41 0.96 1.67
C ARG A 40 0.74 -0.37 0.99
N VAL A 41 1.88 -0.43 0.29
CA VAL A 41 2.29 -1.61 -0.50
C VAL A 41 3.78 -1.91 -0.40
N CYS A 42 4.13 -3.18 -0.62
CA CYS A 42 5.52 -3.62 -0.77
C CYS A 42 6.07 -3.25 -2.16
N PRO A 43 7.39 -3.40 -2.41
CA PRO A 43 7.98 -3.12 -3.72
C PRO A 43 7.32 -3.88 -4.87
N VAL A 44 6.94 -5.15 -4.64
CA VAL A 44 6.30 -6.01 -5.66
C VAL A 44 4.95 -5.45 -6.12
N HIS A 45 4.16 -4.91 -5.19
CA HIS A 45 2.84 -4.40 -5.49
C HIS A 45 2.82 -2.91 -5.85
N LEU A 46 3.95 -2.19 -5.73
CA LEU A 46 4.01 -0.76 -6.06
C LEU A 46 3.60 -0.48 -7.51
N GLY A 47 4.25 -1.11 -8.49
CA GLY A 47 3.95 -0.91 -9.90
C GLY A 47 2.48 -1.18 -10.25
N PRO A 48 1.94 -2.38 -9.93
CA PRO A 48 0.53 -2.68 -10.13
C PRO A 48 -0.42 -1.69 -9.42
N SER A 49 -0.09 -1.23 -8.21
CA SER A 49 -0.92 -0.27 -7.47
C SER A 49 -1.06 1.06 -8.20
N LEU A 50 0.02 1.55 -8.82
CA LEU A 50 -0.03 2.78 -9.59
C LEU A 50 -0.96 2.71 -10.81
N LEU A 51 -1.27 1.50 -11.28
CA LEU A 51 -2.11 1.26 -12.46
C LEU A 51 -3.53 0.81 -12.11
N LEU A 52 -3.70 0.08 -11.00
CA LEU A 52 -4.92 -0.66 -10.70
C LEU A 52 -5.69 -0.12 -9.48
N ALA A 53 -5.02 0.60 -8.58
CA ALA A 53 -5.67 1.12 -7.40
C ALA A 53 -6.51 2.37 -7.73
N ASP A 54 -7.72 2.42 -7.18
CA ASP A 54 -8.62 3.53 -7.44
C ASP A 54 -8.14 4.83 -6.78
N GLY A 55 -8.30 5.95 -7.47
CA GLY A 55 -8.00 7.28 -6.98
C GLY A 55 -6.52 7.61 -6.82
N VAL A 56 -5.58 6.83 -7.38
CA VAL A 56 -4.15 7.21 -7.40
C VAL A 56 -3.96 8.54 -8.12
N LEU A 57 -3.19 9.44 -7.52
CA LEU A 57 -2.93 10.77 -8.09
C LEU A 57 -1.98 10.71 -9.29
N TRP A 58 -2.15 11.63 -10.24
CA TRP A 58 -1.19 11.87 -11.32
C TRP A 58 -0.71 13.33 -11.31
N PRO A 59 0.61 13.61 -11.17
CA PRO A 59 1.70 12.63 -11.02
C PRO A 59 1.60 11.84 -9.70
N PRO A 60 2.13 10.60 -9.63
CA PRO A 60 2.07 9.80 -8.42
C PRO A 60 2.88 10.43 -7.28
N ALA A 61 2.26 10.55 -6.10
CA ALA A 61 2.96 10.87 -4.87
C ALA A 61 3.20 9.59 -4.07
N ILE A 62 4.47 9.21 -3.96
CA ILE A 62 4.93 7.94 -3.36
C ILE A 62 5.92 8.27 -2.25
N THR A 63 5.72 7.71 -1.07
CA THR A 63 6.63 7.87 0.08
C THR A 63 7.11 6.51 0.57
N LEU A 64 8.42 6.33 0.74
CA LEU A 64 8.97 5.17 1.44
C LEU A 64 8.69 5.30 2.94
N VAL A 65 8.10 4.27 3.55
CA VAL A 65 7.74 4.24 4.97
C VAL A 65 8.37 3.03 5.66
N ARG A 66 8.55 3.13 6.98
CA ARG A 66 9.19 2.13 7.83
C ARG A 66 8.17 1.30 8.61
#